data_AF-A0A359IG67-F1
#
_entry.id   AF-A0A359IG67-F1
#
_cell.length_a   1.000
_cell.length_b   1.000
_cell.length_c   1.000
_cell.angle_alpha   90.00
_cell.angle_beta   90.00
_cell.angle_gamma   90.00
#
_symmetry.space_group_name_H-M   'P 1'
#
loop_
_entity.id
_entity.type
_entity.pdbx_description
1 polymer ?
#
loop_
_entity_poly.entity_id
_entity_poly.type
_entity_poly.pdbx_seq_one_letter_code
_entity_poly.pdbx_strand_id
1 'polypeptide(L)'
;MARRTQQKLTPQLVIRLLVLLLIIAVVSLILGDYGFYTYYKTLQQEKAARQEQEYLRALEQEKTSERDRLENDLQYLEKIAREKYRMSEKGEIVYRVIEKKPENTRDKP
;
A
#
# COMPACT_ATOMS: atom_id res chain seq x y z
N MET A 1 35.33 42.53 -52.99
CA MET A 1 35.08 41.13 -53.40
C MET A 1 35.41 40.20 -52.24
N ALA A 2 34.42 39.70 -51.50
CA ALA A 2 34.66 38.79 -50.37
C ALA A 2 34.37 37.35 -50.81
N ARG A 3 35.42 36.54 -50.97
CA ARG A 3 35.30 35.11 -51.29
C ARG A 3 34.85 34.39 -50.02
N ARG A 4 33.60 33.95 -49.99
CA ARG A 4 33.11 32.99 -48.98
C ARG A 4 33.84 31.67 -49.20
N THR A 5 34.86 31.42 -48.39
CA THR A 5 35.60 30.17 -48.39
C THR A 5 34.65 29.07 -47.91
N GLN A 6 34.22 28.21 -48.84
CA GLN A 6 33.41 27.03 -48.51
C GLN A 6 34.27 26.10 -47.67
N GLN A 7 34.04 26.10 -46.36
CA GLN A 7 34.71 25.21 -45.41
C GLN A 7 34.15 23.80 -45.63
N LYS A 8 34.90 22.97 -46.36
CA LYS A 8 34.51 21.59 -46.65
C LYS A 8 34.53 20.81 -45.34
N LEU A 9 33.36 20.40 -44.86
CA LEU A 9 33.22 19.48 -43.74
C LEU A 9 33.99 18.19 -44.07
N THR A 10 34.96 17.83 -43.24
CA THR A 10 35.70 16.58 -43.43
C THR A 10 34.76 15.40 -43.13
N PRO A 11 34.81 14.31 -43.93
CA PRO A 11 33.87 13.19 -43.78
C PRO A 11 33.92 12.55 -42.39
N GLN A 12 35.08 12.61 -41.73
CA GLN A 12 35.28 12.14 -40.36
C GLN A 12 34.50 12.95 -39.31
N LEU A 13 34.34 14.25 -39.52
CA LEU A 13 33.58 15.14 -38.63
C LEU A 13 32.08 14.89 -38.76
N VAL A 14 31.60 14.64 -39.99
CA VAL A 14 30.20 14.27 -40.26
C VAL A 14 29.85 12.94 -39.60
N ILE A 15 30.73 11.94 -39.70
CA ILE A 15 30.53 10.63 -39.04
C ILE A 15 30.51 10.78 -37.52
N ARG A 16 31.43 11.56 -36.93
CA ARG A 16 31.43 11.81 -35.48
C ARG A 16 30.14 12.49 -35.00
N LEU A 17 29.65 13.49 -35.75
CA LEU A 17 28.39 14.16 -35.44
C LEU A 17 27.20 13.21 -35.56
N LEU A 18 27.17 12.33 -36.57
CA LEU A 18 26.13 11.31 -36.72
C LEU A 18 26.12 10.31 -35.56
N VAL A 19 27.30 9.83 -35.13
CA VAL A 19 27.41 8.91 -33.99
C VAL A 19 26.95 9.59 -32.70
N LEU A 20 27.31 10.86 -32.50
CA LEU A 20 26.90 11.62 -31.32
C LEU A 20 25.38 11.85 -31.29
N LEU A 21 24.78 12.14 -32.44
CA LEU A 21 23.32 12.26 -32.59
C LEU A 21 22.62 10.91 -32.32
N LEU A 22 23.18 9.80 -32.81
CA LEU A 22 22.66 8.46 -32.53
C LEU A 22 22.71 8.13 -31.02
N ILE A 23 23.81 8.47 -30.34
CA ILE A 23 23.93 8.26 -28.89
C ILE A 23 22.88 9.08 -28.14
N ILE A 24 22.71 10.37 -28.50
CA ILE A 24 21.67 11.21 -27.90
C ILE A 24 20.28 10.62 -28.14
N ALA A 25 20.00 10.11 -29.34
CA ALA A 25 18.72 9.47 -29.65
C ALA A 25 18.48 8.21 -28.80
N VAL A 26 19.48 7.34 -28.67
CA VAL A 26 19.39 6.13 -27.83
C VAL A 26 19.22 6.48 -26.35
N VAL A 27 19.96 7.46 -25.85
CA VAL A 27 19.85 7.95 -24.48
C VAL A 27 18.47 8.56 -24.24
N SER A 28 17.94 9.35 -25.18
CA SER A 28 16.59 9.92 -25.09
C SER A 28 15.49 8.86 -25.15
N LEU A 29 15.74 7.72 -25.80
CA LEU A 29 14.81 6.59 -25.82
C LEU A 29 14.77 5.85 -24.47
N ILE A 30 15.89 5.82 -23.75
CA ILE A 30 16.02 5.15 -22.44
C ILE A 30 15.56 6.07 -21.30
N LEU A 31 15.92 7.37 -21.35
CA LEU A 31 15.66 8.36 -20.30
C LEU A 31 14.48 9.31 -20.57
N GLY A 32 13.96 9.37 -21.79
CA GLY A 32 12.86 10.29 -22.13
C GLY A 32 11.54 9.88 -21.47
N ASP A 33 10.63 10.84 -21.29
CA ASP A 33 9.33 10.71 -20.62
C ASP A 33 8.45 9.55 -21.14
N TYR A 34 8.76 9.01 -22.34
CA TYR A 34 8.13 7.86 -22.99
C TYR A 34 8.86 6.51 -22.77
N GLY A 35 9.83 6.45 -21.86
CA GLY A 35 10.55 5.22 -21.57
C GLY A 35 9.61 4.12 -21.04
N PHE A 36 9.89 2.87 -21.40
CA PHE A 36 9.13 1.68 -20.95
C PHE A 36 8.90 1.64 -19.43
N TYR A 37 9.81 2.23 -18.64
CA TYR A 37 9.70 2.30 -17.18
C TYR A 37 8.42 2.99 -16.70
N THR A 38 7.97 4.05 -17.39
CA THR A 38 6.75 4.77 -17.05
C THR A 38 5.52 3.89 -17.24
N TYR A 39 5.47 3.10 -18.33
CA TYR A 39 4.37 2.18 -18.60
C TYR A 39 4.22 1.09 -17.53
N TYR A 40 5.35 0.48 -17.10
CA TYR A 40 5.33 -0.52 -16.04
C TYR A 40 4.92 0.07 -14.67
N LYS A 41 5.35 1.30 -14.38
CA LYS A 41 4.99 1.99 -13.13
C LYS A 41 3.50 2.33 -13.07
N THR A 42 2.92 2.80 -14.17
CA THR A 42 1.48 3.13 -14.25
C THR A 42 0.59 1.88 -14.07
N LEU A 43 0.99 0.75 -14.65
CA LEU A 43 0.27 -0.53 -14.49
C LEU A 43 0.26 -1.04 -13.04
N GLN A 44 1.35 -0.84 -12.30
CA GLN A 44 1.42 -1.21 -10.88
C GLN A 44 0.61 -0.26 -10.00
N GLN A 45 0.61 1.04 -10.32
CA GLN A 45 -0.17 2.04 -9.58
C GLN A 45 -1.68 1.83 -9.73
N GLU A 46 -2.17 1.50 -10.93
CA GLU A 46 -3.57 1.15 -11.17
C GLU A 46 -4.03 -0.06 -10.34
N LYS A 47 -3.19 -1.11 -10.25
CA LYS A 47 -3.50 -2.30 -9.46
C LYS A 47 -3.51 -2.02 -7.97
N ALA A 48 -2.53 -1.27 -7.47
CA ALA A 48 -2.44 -0.89 -6.07
C ALA A 48 -3.64 -0.03 -5.65
N ALA A 49 -4.00 0.96 -6.46
CA ALA A 49 -5.14 1.84 -6.18
C ALA A 49 -6.48 1.07 -6.17
N ARG A 50 -6.67 0.12 -7.09
CA ARG A 50 -7.88 -0.74 -7.12
C ARG A 50 -7.96 -1.68 -5.90
N GLN A 51 -6.84 -2.30 -5.53
CA GLN A 51 -6.80 -3.17 -4.34
C GLN A 51 -7.07 -2.38 -3.06
N GLU A 52 -6.54 -1.17 -2.94
CA GLU A 52 -6.79 -0.31 -1.79
C GLU A 52 -8.28 0.10 -1.71
N GLN A 53 -8.90 0.44 -2.85
CA GLN A 53 -10.34 0.72 -2.90
C GLN A 53 -11.21 -0.48 -2.51
N GLU A 54 -10.87 -1.68 -2.99
CA GLU A 54 -11.61 -2.90 -2.64
C GLU A 54 -11.44 -3.26 -1.16
N TYR A 55 -10.23 -3.12 -0.62
CA TYR A 55 -9.96 -3.33 0.80
C TYR A 55 -10.77 -2.37 1.68
N LEU A 56 -10.76 -1.08 1.35
CA LEU A 56 -11.51 -0.06 2.10
C LEU A 56 -13.02 -0.31 2.05
N ARG A 57 -13.57 -0.73 0.90
CA ARG A 57 -14.99 -1.09 0.78
C ARG A 57 -15.35 -2.31 1.61
N ALA A 58 -14.50 -3.34 1.63
CA ALA A 58 -14.73 -4.52 2.45
C ALA A 58 -14.71 -4.17 3.95
N LEU A 59 -13.78 -3.30 4.36
CA LEU A 59 -13.67 -2.83 5.73
C LEU A 59 -14.91 -2.00 6.15
N GLU A 60 -15.40 -1.14 5.26
CA GLU A 60 -16.60 -0.34 5.49
C GLU A 60 -17.84 -1.23 5.63
N GLN A 61 -17.99 -2.25 4.79
CA GLN A 61 -19.08 -3.23 4.90
C GLN A 61 -19.01 -4.01 6.22
N GLU A 62 -17.84 -4.48 6.62
CA GLU A 62 -17.64 -5.15 7.90
C GLU A 62 -18.03 -4.23 9.06
N LYS A 63 -17.52 -3.00 9.08
CA LYS A 63 -17.82 -2.01 10.13
C LYS A 63 -19.29 -1.61 10.17
N THR A 64 -19.95 -1.48 9.03
CA THR A 64 -21.38 -1.18 8.95
C THR A 64 -22.20 -2.35 9.50
N SER A 65 -21.84 -3.58 9.13
CA SER A 65 -22.51 -4.77 9.66
C SER A 65 -22.30 -4.97 11.17
N GLU A 66 -21.12 -4.61 11.69
CA GLU A 66 -20.86 -4.59 13.13
C GLU A 66 -21.72 -3.53 13.83
N ARG A 67 -21.83 -2.32 13.25
CA ARG A 67 -22.69 -1.25 13.76
C ARG A 67 -24.15 -1.66 13.79
N ASP A 68 -24.66 -2.23 12.71
CA ASP A 68 -26.05 -2.69 12.64
C ASP A 68 -26.34 -3.77 13.70
N ARG A 69 -25.39 -4.67 13.96
CA ARG A 69 -25.51 -5.67 15.04
C ARG A 69 -25.46 -5.03 16.42
N LEU A 70 -24.60 -4.04 16.64
CA LEU A 70 -24.54 -3.32 17.92
C LEU A 70 -25.81 -2.51 18.20
N GLU A 71 -26.44 -1.96 17.17
CA GLU A 71 -27.65 -1.12 17.30
C GLU A 71 -28.94 -1.95 17.39
N ASN A 72 -29.06 -2.99 16.57
CA ASN A 72 -30.31 -3.75 16.45
C ASN A 72 -30.35 -5.03 17.29
N ASP A 73 -29.20 -5.53 17.78
CA ASP A 73 -29.13 -6.73 18.62
C ASP A 73 -28.68 -6.37 20.06
N LEU A 74 -29.69 -6.18 20.92
CA LEU A 74 -29.51 -5.92 22.35
C LEU A 74 -28.74 -7.03 23.08
N GLN A 75 -28.94 -8.31 22.70
CA GLN A 75 -28.24 -9.43 23.34
C GLN A 75 -26.76 -9.42 22.99
N TYR A 76 -26.43 -9.08 21.74
CA TYR A 76 -25.05 -8.93 21.30
C TYR A 76 -24.34 -7.77 22.00
N LEU A 77 -25.02 -6.63 22.13
CA LEU A 77 -24.49 -5.46 22.85
C LEU A 77 -24.23 -5.76 24.33
N GLU A 78 -25.19 -6.42 25.00
CA GLU A 78 -25.03 -6.81 26.41
C GLU A 78 -23.84 -7.78 26.60
N LYS A 79 -23.69 -8.75 25.69
CA LYS A 79 -22.55 -9.68 25.70
C LYS A 79 -21.22 -8.94 25.58
N ILE A 80 -21.09 -7.99 24.64
CA ILE A 80 -19.89 -7.16 24.48
C ILE A 80 -19.63 -6.31 25.74
N ALA A 81 -20.67 -5.71 26.31
CA ALA A 81 -20.57 -4.90 27.52
C ALA A 81 -20.04 -5.71 28.71
N ARG A 82 -20.56 -6.93 28.92
CA ARG A 82 -20.12 -7.83 30.01
C ARG A 82 -18.74 -8.45 29.74
N GLU A 83 -18.47 -8.94 28.53
CA GLU A 83 -17.23 -9.68 28.21
C GLU A 83 -16.03 -8.76 27.96
N LYS A 84 -16.17 -7.74 27.10
CA LYS A 84 -15.05 -6.85 26.73
C LYS A 84 -14.86 -5.73 27.73
N TYR A 85 -15.96 -5.11 28.18
CA TYR A 85 -15.89 -3.90 29.01
C TYR A 85 -16.16 -4.14 30.50
N ARG A 86 -16.58 -5.36 30.89
CA ARG A 86 -16.91 -5.73 32.28
C ARG A 86 -17.94 -4.81 32.92
N MET A 87 -18.82 -4.25 32.10
CA MET A 87 -19.94 -3.45 32.57
C MET A 87 -21.01 -4.39 33.13
N SER A 88 -21.57 -4.02 34.28
CA SER A 88 -22.76 -4.64 34.86
C SER A 88 -23.82 -3.58 35.12
N GLU A 89 -25.07 -4.02 35.23
CA GLU A 89 -26.14 -3.15 35.70
C GLU A 89 -25.91 -2.69 37.15
N LYS A 90 -26.58 -1.61 37.54
CA LYS A 90 -26.47 -1.05 38.90
C LYS A 90 -26.88 -2.11 39.94
N GLY A 91 -25.89 -2.60 40.69
CA GLY A 91 -26.08 -3.59 41.75
C GLY A 91 -25.66 -5.02 41.41
N GLU A 92 -25.22 -5.30 40.18
CA GLU A 92 -24.71 -6.62 39.77
C GLU A 92 -23.17 -6.71 39.84
N ILE A 93 -22.64 -7.86 40.27
CA ILE A 93 -21.19 -8.14 40.39
C ILE A 93 -20.76 -9.09 39.26
N VAL A 94 -19.84 -8.65 38.39
CA VAL A 94 -19.25 -9.50 37.33
C VAL A 94 -18.09 -10.31 37.87
N TYR A 95 -18.19 -11.64 37.80
CA TYR A 95 -17.10 -12.54 38.18
C TYR A 95 -16.29 -12.97 36.96
N ARG A 96 -14.96 -12.83 37.03
CA ARG A 96 -14.05 -13.40 36.04
C ARG A 96 -13.61 -14.79 36.51
N VAL A 97 -13.94 -15.83 35.74
CA VAL A 97 -13.40 -17.17 35.99
C VAL A 97 -11.92 -17.16 35.63
N ILE A 98 -11.06 -17.38 36.62
CA ILE A 98 -9.63 -17.56 36.43
C ILE A 98 -9.36 -19.03 36.66
N GLU A 99 -8.94 -19.75 35.63
CA GLU A 99 -8.52 -21.14 35.79
C GLU A 99 -7.29 -21.16 36.69
N LYS A 100 -7.42 -21.81 37.85
CA LYS A 100 -6.30 -22.00 38.77
C LYS A 100 -5.28 -22.88 38.07
N LYS A 101 -4.13 -22.29 37.72
CA LYS A 101 -2.99 -23.05 37.20
C LYS A 101 -2.70 -24.17 38.20
N PRO A 102 -2.58 -25.45 37.77
CA PRO A 102 -2.33 -26.54 38.69
C PRO A 102 -1.03 -26.25 39.43
N GLU A 103 -1.15 -25.98 40.72
CA GLU A 103 -0.04 -25.80 41.64
C GLU A 103 0.68 -27.16 41.67
N ASN A 104 1.81 -27.24 40.96
CA ASN A 104 2.66 -28.43 40.95
C ASN A 104 3.23 -28.60 42.35
N THR A 105 2.50 -29.35 43.18
CA THR A 105 2.93 -29.88 44.46
C THR A 105 4.02 -30.93 44.22
N ARG A 106 5.23 -30.46 43.88
CA ARG A 106 6.48 -31.22 44.04
C ARG A 106 7.26 -30.61 45.18
N ASP A 107 6.89 -31.13 46.33
CA ASP A 107 7.66 -31.37 47.54
C ASP A 107 8.36 -30.24 48.30
N LYS A 108 8.10 -30.33 49.61
CA LYS A 108 8.55 -29.53 50.76
C LYS A 108 10.06 -29.66 51.02
N PRO A 109 10.64 -28.78 51.88
CA PRO A 109 12.07 -28.69 52.14
C PRO A 109 12.68 -29.93 52.80
#